data_AF-A0A377GHM9-F1
#
_entry.id   AF-A0A377GHM9-F1
#
_cell.length_a   1.000
_cell.length_b   1.000
_cell.length_c   1.000
_cell.angle_alpha   90.00
_cell.angle_beta   90.00
_cell.angle_gamma   90.00
#
_symmetry.space_group_name_H-M   'P 1'
#
loop_
_entity.id
_entity.type
_entity.pdbx_description
1 polymer ?
#
loop_
_entity_poly.entity_id
_entity_poly.type
_entity_poly.pdbx_seq_one_letter_code
_entity_poly.pdbx_strand_id
1 'polypeptide(L)' 'MKKFGFFIFVTLVLCGCSRYASNGEHLYLSSRNGPPLEVPPPLTKANISNFYDLPQQNQDARVSIAPPVS' A
#
# COMPACT_ATOMS: atom_id res chain seq x y z
N MET A 1 13.71 4.80 39.56
CA MET A 1 13.60 5.28 38.16
C MET A 1 13.91 4.21 37.11
N LYS A 2 14.89 3.31 37.29
CA LYS A 2 15.25 2.27 36.29
C LYS A 2 14.10 1.31 35.91
N LYS A 3 13.23 0.95 36.85
CA LYS A 3 12.08 0.04 36.63
C LYS A 3 11.00 0.65 35.74
N PHE A 4 10.72 1.95 35.89
CA PHE A 4 9.75 2.66 35.06
C PHE A 4 10.22 2.80 33.61
N GLY A 5 11.52 3.06 33.40
CA GLY A 5 12.09 3.07 32.05
C GLY A 5 11.97 1.72 31.34
N PHE A 6 12.13 0.61 32.07
CA PHE A 6 11.96 -0.73 31.52
C PHE A 6 10.51 -1.00 31.07
N PHE A 7 9.52 -0.62 31.89
CA PHE A 7 8.11 -0.77 31.50
C PHE A 7 7.76 0.05 30.24
N ILE A 8 8.23 1.29 30.15
CA ILE A 8 8.03 2.15 28.97
C ILE A 8 8.65 1.52 27.72
N PHE A 9 9.87 0.98 27.85
CA PHE A 9 10.56 0.31 26.74
C PHE A 9 9.79 -0.93 26.26
N VAL A 10 9.33 -1.77 27.19
CA VAL A 10 8.55 -2.98 26.86
C VAL A 10 7.24 -2.63 26.16
N THR A 11 6.53 -1.59 26.62
CA THR A 11 5.28 -1.15 25.97
C THR A 11 5.52 -0.62 24.56
N LEU A 12 6.63 0.10 24.33
CA LEU A 12 6.98 0.60 22.99
C LEU A 12 7.32 -0.55 22.02
N VAL A 13 8.06 -1.56 22.50
CA VAL A 13 8.40 -2.74 21.70
C VAL A 13 7.15 -3.53 21.32
N LEU A 14 6.23 -3.75 22.27
CA LEU A 14 4.98 -4.47 22.02
C LEU A 14 4.06 -3.77 21.00
N CYS A 15 3.97 -2.43 21.03
CA CYS A 15 3.21 -1.66 20.06
C CYS A 15 3.83 -1.69 18.63
N GLY A 16 5.13 -1.95 18.51
CA GLY A 16 5.80 -2.03 17.21
C GLY A 16 5.47 -3.29 16.40
N CYS A 17 5.04 -4.36 17.06
CA CYS A 17 4.78 -5.66 16.41
C CYS A 17 3.38 -5.79 15.79
N SER A 18 2.45 -4.86 16.06
CA SER A 18 1.04 -4.99 15.62
C SER A 18 0.75 -4.40 14.24
N ARG A 19 1.74 -3.76 13.59
CA ARG A 19 1.56 -3.01 12.33
C ARG A 19 1.99 -3.81 11.10
N TYR A 20 1.59 -5.07 11.04
CA TYR A 20 1.90 -5.92 9.90
C TYR A 20 0.58 -6.34 9.22
N ALA A 21 0.28 -5.74 8.06
CA ALA A 21 -0.92 -6.09 7.30
C ALA A 21 -0.65 -7.22 6.30
N SER A 22 0.50 -7.20 5.60
CA SER A 22 0.90 -8.28 4.71
C SER A 22 2.40 -8.29 4.38
N ASN A 23 2.90 -9.42 3.87
CA ASN A 23 4.29 -9.58 3.39
C ASN A 23 4.67 -8.59 2.27
N GLY A 24 3.69 -8.09 1.51
CA GLY A 24 3.92 -7.23 0.35
C GLY A 24 3.63 -5.75 0.59
N GLU A 25 3.18 -5.35 1.78
CA GLU A 25 2.66 -4.00 2.05
C GLU A 25 3.66 -2.91 1.65
N HIS A 26 4.91 -3.02 2.08
CA HIS A 26 5.91 -2.00 1.81
C HIS A 26 6.20 -1.85 0.32
N LEU A 27 6.31 -2.96 -0.41
CA LEU A 27 6.56 -2.96 -1.85
C LEU A 27 5.37 -2.39 -2.62
N TYR A 28 4.14 -2.70 -2.19
CA TYR A 28 2.93 -2.17 -2.78
C TYR A 28 2.82 -0.65 -2.57
N LEU A 29 3.01 -0.18 -1.33
CA LEU A 29 2.87 1.24 -0.97
C LEU A 29 3.96 2.14 -1.57
N SER A 30 5.13 1.59 -1.92
CA SER A 30 6.19 2.34 -2.59
C SER A 30 6.08 2.34 -4.11
N SER A 31 5.23 1.47 -4.67
CA SER A 31 5.04 1.34 -6.12
C SER A 31 4.29 2.54 -6.70
N ARG A 32 4.55 2.83 -7.97
CA ARG A 32 3.85 3.86 -8.75
C ARG A 32 3.28 3.23 -10.02
N ASN A 33 2.23 3.83 -10.56
CA ASN A 33 1.71 3.43 -11.86
C ASN A 33 2.81 3.53 -12.92
N GLY A 34 2.86 2.55 -13.81
CA GLY A 34 3.79 2.53 -14.93
C GLY A 34 3.49 3.63 -15.96
N PRO A 35 4.35 3.77 -16.97
CA PRO A 35 4.10 4.71 -18.05
C PRO A 35 2.81 4.35 -18.81
N PRO A 36 2.16 5.33 -19.45
CA PRO A 36 1.02 5.06 -20.32
C PRO A 36 1.41 4.14 -21.47
N LEU A 37 0.47 3.33 -21.94
CA LEU A 37 0.70 2.48 -23.11
C LEU A 37 0.96 3.36 -24.35
N GLU A 38 2.11 3.15 -24.99
CA GLU A 38 2.43 3.72 -26.28
C GLU A 38 2.12 2.71 -27.39
N VAL A 39 1.28 3.12 -28.35
CA VAL A 39 0.92 2.28 -29.49
C VAL A 39 1.63 2.84 -30.72
N PRO A 40 2.57 2.09 -31.32
CA PRO A 40 3.33 2.57 -32.45
C PRO A 40 2.49 2.60 -33.74
N PRO A 41 2.72 3.54 -34.66
CA PRO A 41 2.09 3.51 -35.98
C PRO A 41 2.42 2.22 -36.76
N PRO A 42 1.51 1.66 -37.59
CA PRO A 42 0.17 2.14 -37.92
C PRO A 42 -0.93 1.62 -36.96
N LEU A 43 -0.55 0.98 -35.85
CA LEU A 43 -1.51 0.44 -34.88
C LEU A 43 -2.26 1.58 -34.17
N THR A 44 -3.47 1.31 -33.72
CA THR A 44 -4.32 2.30 -33.03
C THR A 44 -4.81 1.76 -31.71
N LYS A 45 -5.12 2.68 -30.78
CA LYS A 45 -5.68 2.35 -29.46
C LYS A 45 -7.17 1.98 -29.50
N ALA A 46 -7.81 2.02 -30.67
CA ALA A 46 -9.27 1.94 -30.81
C ALA A 46 -9.89 0.66 -30.22
N ASN A 47 -9.16 -0.46 -30.24
CA ASN A 47 -9.63 -1.76 -29.73
C ASN A 47 -9.00 -2.15 -28.37
N ILE A 48 -8.26 -1.25 -27.74
CA ILE A 48 -7.63 -1.54 -26.44
C ILE A 48 -8.65 -1.19 -25.35
N SER A 49 -8.92 -2.15 -24.48
CA SER A 49 -9.78 -1.95 -23.33
C SER A 49 -9.14 -0.99 -22.33
N ASN A 50 -9.97 -0.14 -21.72
CA ASN A 50 -9.57 0.74 -20.60
C ASN A 50 -9.27 -0.04 -19.30
N PHE A 51 -9.29 -1.38 -19.32
CA PHE A 51 -9.00 -2.22 -18.15
C PHE A 51 -7.64 -1.92 -17.50
N TYR A 52 -6.65 -1.49 -18.30
CA TYR A 52 -5.31 -1.15 -17.81
C TYR A 52 -5.14 0.34 -17.50
N ASP A 53 -6.19 1.14 -17.64
CA ASP A 53 -6.16 2.55 -17.27
C ASP A 53 -6.28 2.67 -15.76
N LEU A 54 -5.11 2.70 -15.11
CA LEU A 54 -5.05 2.86 -13.66
C LEU A 54 -5.40 4.30 -13.28
N PRO A 55 -6.29 4.52 -12.30
CA PRO A 55 -6.57 5.85 -11.79
C PRO A 55 -5.31 6.43 -11.13
N GLN A 56 -5.25 7.77 -11.04
CA GLN A 56 -4.15 8.43 -10.34
C GLN A 56 -4.15 8.05 -8.85
N GLN A 57 -3.03 7.50 -8.37
CA GLN A 57 -2.84 7.16 -6.96
C GLN A 57 -2.35 8.38 -6.17
N ASN A 58 -3.28 9.29 -5.87
CA ASN A 58 -3.02 10.50 -5.08
C ASN A 58 -3.53 10.38 -3.64
N GLN A 59 -4.02 9.20 -3.24
CA GLN A 59 -4.68 8.94 -1.97
C GLN A 59 -3.85 7.98 -1.12
N ASP A 60 -4.12 7.94 0.19
CA ASP A 60 -3.51 6.93 1.06
C ASP A 60 -4.08 5.55 0.71
N ALA A 61 -3.21 4.64 0.26
CA ALA A 61 -3.56 3.29 -0.13
C ALA A 61 -3.71 2.34 1.08
N ARG A 62 -3.48 2.81 2.31
CA ARG A 62 -3.65 2.01 3.52
C ARG A 62 -5.12 1.81 3.84
N VAL A 63 -5.53 0.54 3.88
CA VAL A 63 -6.89 0.13 4.23
C VAL A 63 -6.89 -0.79 5.45
N SER A 64 -7.96 -0.73 6.25
CA SER A 64 -8.16 -1.70 7.31
C SER A 64 -8.58 -3.04 6.71
N ILE A 65 -7.85 -4.10 7.07
CA ILE A 65 -8.20 -5.49 6.72
C ILE A 65 -8.95 -6.19 7.86
N ALA A 66 -9.27 -5.47 8.93
CA ALA A 66 -10.06 -6.03 10.02
C ALA A 66 -11.48 -6.33 9.51
N PRO A 67 -12.13 -7.40 10.02
CA PRO A 67 -13.52 -7.68 9.69
C PRO A 67 -14.44 -6.49 10.00
N PRO A 68 -15.48 -6.25 9.19
CA PRO A 68 -16.46 -5.21 9.49
C PRO A 68 -17.20 -5.54 10.78
N VAL A 69 -17.46 -4.53 11.61
CA VAL A 69 -18.34 -4.68 12.77
C VAL A 69 -19.78 -4.85 12.28
N SER A 70 -20.45 -5.87 12.80
CA SER A 70 -21.85 -6.21 12.47
C SER A 70 -22.83 -5.28 13.18
#